data_AF-A0A351UPG9-F1
#
_entry.id   AF-A0A351UPG9-F1
#
_cell.length_a   1.000
_cell.length_b   1.000
_cell.length_c   1.000
_cell.angle_alpha   90.00
_cell.angle_beta   90.00
_cell.angle_gamma   90.00
#
_symmetry.space_group_name_H-M   'P 1'
#
loop_
_entity.id
_entity.type
_entity.pdbx_description
1 polymer ?
#
loop_
_entity_poly.entity_id
_entity_poly.type
_entity_poly.pdbx_seq_one_letter_code
_entity_poly.pdbx_strand_id
1 'polypeptide(L)'
;MKIPTILLAAALALAAAAPLSAANSYQLKMTAVNGKLSYAHSQKNEAGTQNDFAGKAEAKTEKKPDIVFKSLLKETKGGVPVLNYTFELAGEEAGLPVMRAASEVALVPGKKILAAVYGPWRYYLELEGRAPKPGDAGNYQLSAELACGQAVLPVRVAALKGSRAEISGFSAEGGKKRKLYVSLLPGLKEVKGGLELQYSAALTEDGAAAGAAEGKAELLTGLLKTVPAGENCKISLKAVGF
;
A
#
# COMPACT_ATOMS: atom_id res chain seq x y z
N MET A 1 -43.62 46.57 53.23
CA MET A 1 -44.43 45.34 53.39
C MET A 1 -44.62 44.69 52.03
N LYS A 2 -44.27 43.39 51.96
CA LYS A 2 -44.65 42.34 50.98
C LYS A 2 -44.10 42.37 49.54
N ILE A 3 -43.18 41.43 49.31
CA ILE A 3 -42.79 40.74 48.06
C ILE A 3 -43.90 39.72 47.71
N PRO A 4 -44.23 39.49 46.41
CA PRO A 4 -43.80 38.26 45.69
C PRO A 4 -43.41 38.57 44.22
N THR A 5 -42.25 38.16 43.69
CA THR A 5 -41.81 36.82 43.25
C THR A 5 -42.78 36.11 42.30
N ILE A 6 -42.58 36.24 40.98
CA ILE A 6 -42.80 35.13 40.02
C ILE A 6 -41.60 35.10 39.05
N LEU A 7 -40.90 33.98 39.09
CA LEU A 7 -39.89 33.53 38.14
C LEU A 7 -40.48 33.40 36.73
N LEU A 8 -39.74 33.82 35.71
CA LEU A 8 -39.70 33.05 34.47
C LEU A 8 -38.27 32.99 33.93
N ALA A 9 -37.61 31.89 34.28
CA ALA A 9 -36.39 31.44 33.64
C ALA A 9 -36.73 30.99 32.21
N ALA A 10 -36.13 31.64 31.22
CA ALA A 10 -36.01 31.08 29.87
C ALA A 10 -34.54 31.12 29.50
N ALA A 11 -33.81 30.11 29.96
CA ALA A 11 -32.49 29.77 29.47
C ALA A 11 -32.62 29.35 28.00
N LEU A 12 -32.42 30.30 27.08
CA LEU A 12 -32.13 29.98 25.68
C LEU A 12 -30.68 29.47 25.60
N ALA A 13 -30.48 28.25 26.09
CA ALA A 13 -29.33 27.45 25.70
C ALA A 13 -29.53 27.11 24.22
N LEU A 14 -29.03 27.98 23.33
CA LEU A 14 -28.63 27.58 21.98
C LEU A 14 -27.48 26.58 22.14
N ALA A 15 -27.81 25.35 22.52
CA ALA A 15 -27.01 24.21 22.13
C ALA A 15 -27.21 24.10 20.61
N ALA A 16 -26.37 24.83 19.87
CA ALA A 16 -26.09 24.49 18.49
C ALA A 16 -25.60 23.04 18.51
N ALA A 17 -26.53 22.11 18.28
CA ALA A 17 -26.20 20.76 17.91
C ALA A 17 -25.40 20.89 16.62
N ALA A 18 -24.07 20.94 16.76
CA ALA A 18 -23.20 20.65 15.63
C ALA A 18 -23.66 19.29 15.10
N PRO A 19 -23.99 19.15 13.80
CA PRO A 19 -24.21 17.84 13.25
C PRO A 19 -22.94 17.05 13.55
N LEU A 20 -23.04 16.03 14.40
CA LEU A 20 -22.07 14.95 14.47
C LEU A 20 -22.02 14.42 13.04
N SER A 21 -21.06 14.91 12.27
CA SER A 21 -20.66 14.30 11.00
C SER A 21 -20.47 12.84 11.34
N ALA A 22 -21.39 12.00 10.88
CA ALA A 22 -21.28 10.56 11.06
C ALA A 22 -19.98 10.17 10.37
N ALA A 23 -18.91 10.00 11.17
CA ALA A 23 -17.62 9.61 10.66
C ALA A 23 -17.86 8.28 9.94
N ASN A 24 -17.74 8.31 8.60
CA ASN A 24 -17.91 7.10 7.80
C ASN A 24 -16.79 6.14 8.20
N SER A 25 -17.11 5.19 9.07
CA SER A 25 -16.19 4.14 9.47
C SER A 25 -16.29 2.98 8.51
N TYR A 26 -15.15 2.53 8.00
CA TYR A 26 -15.05 1.39 7.11
C TYR A 26 -14.33 0.25 7.82
N GLN A 27 -14.73 -0.98 7.53
CA GLN A 27 -13.99 -2.15 7.96
C GLN A 27 -12.93 -2.46 6.90
N LEU A 28 -11.66 -2.30 7.23
CA LEU A 28 -10.54 -2.60 6.34
C LEU A 28 -10.01 -3.99 6.66
N LYS A 29 -10.01 -4.85 5.64
CA LYS A 29 -9.45 -6.19 5.69
C LYS A 29 -8.13 -6.24 4.95
N MET A 30 -7.13 -6.79 5.63
CA MET A 30 -5.80 -7.07 5.12
C MET A 30 -5.63 -8.58 5.01
N THR A 31 -4.96 -9.04 3.95
CA THR A 31 -4.61 -10.45 3.80
C THR A 31 -3.22 -10.61 3.18
N ALA A 32 -2.32 -11.35 3.82
CA ALA A 32 -1.04 -11.77 3.24
C ALA A 32 -1.03 -13.28 3.02
N VAL A 33 -0.51 -13.76 1.87
CA VAL A 33 -0.44 -15.19 1.55
C VAL A 33 0.90 -15.60 0.96
N ASN A 34 1.35 -16.81 1.32
CA ASN A 34 2.49 -17.51 0.75
C ASN A 34 2.21 -19.03 0.80
N GLY A 35 1.82 -19.62 -0.33
CA GLY A 35 1.43 -21.02 -0.40
C GLY A 35 0.26 -21.34 0.55
N LYS A 36 0.50 -22.20 1.54
CA LYS A 36 -0.48 -22.56 2.58
C LYS A 36 -0.49 -21.60 3.79
N LEU A 37 0.45 -20.66 3.85
CA LEU A 37 0.50 -19.65 4.89
C LEU A 37 -0.41 -18.48 4.52
N SER A 38 -1.28 -18.07 5.44
CA SER A 38 -2.12 -16.90 5.29
C SER A 38 -2.19 -16.13 6.61
N TYR A 39 -2.23 -14.80 6.48
CA TYR A 39 -2.52 -13.83 7.52
C TYR A 39 -3.76 -13.09 7.09
N ALA A 40 -4.70 -12.89 8.00
CA ALA A 40 -5.83 -12.01 7.78
C ALA A 40 -6.04 -11.16 9.04
N HIS A 41 -6.28 -9.88 8.84
CA HIS A 41 -6.62 -8.98 9.93
C HIS A 41 -7.67 -7.98 9.43
N SER A 42 -8.64 -7.68 10.27
CA SER A 42 -9.69 -6.72 9.99
C SER A 42 -9.67 -5.65 11.08
N GLN A 43 -9.56 -4.38 10.69
CA GLN A 43 -9.63 -3.25 11.61
C GLN A 43 -10.63 -2.19 11.14
N LYS A 44 -11.30 -1.55 12.09
CA LYS A 44 -12.19 -0.42 11.82
C LYS A 44 -11.31 0.80 11.54
N ASN A 45 -11.48 1.38 10.36
CA ASN A 45 -10.80 2.59 9.93
C ASN A 45 -11.79 3.75 9.80
N GLU A 46 -11.54 4.81 10.55
CA GLU A 46 -12.26 6.07 10.43
C GLU A 46 -11.46 7.04 9.56
N ALA A 47 -12.15 7.82 8.75
CA ALA A 47 -11.51 8.82 7.89
C ALA A 47 -10.72 9.82 8.74
N GLY A 48 -9.48 10.10 8.34
CA GLY A 48 -8.56 10.99 9.05
C GLY A 48 -7.77 10.34 10.19
N THR A 49 -8.07 9.08 10.54
CA THR A 49 -7.44 8.39 11.68
C THR A 49 -6.45 7.33 11.20
N GLN A 50 -5.21 7.40 11.71
CA GLN A 50 -4.22 6.34 11.50
C GLN A 50 -4.52 5.16 12.43
N ASN A 51 -4.53 3.96 11.88
CA ASN A 51 -4.69 2.71 12.60
C ASN A 51 -3.45 1.84 12.36
N ASP A 52 -2.91 1.34 13.46
CA ASP A 52 -1.70 0.52 13.48
C ASP A 52 -2.04 -0.87 14.07
N PHE A 53 -1.58 -1.91 13.39
CA PHE A 53 -1.68 -3.30 13.81
C PHE A 53 -0.28 -3.91 13.83
N ALA A 54 0.04 -4.60 14.92
CA ALA A 54 1.19 -5.49 15.01
C ALA A 54 0.68 -6.84 15.50
N GLY A 55 0.94 -7.90 14.73
CA GLY A 55 0.38 -9.22 15.01
C GLY A 55 1.39 -10.33 14.83
N LYS A 56 1.20 -11.40 15.60
CA LYS A 56 1.81 -12.72 15.33
C LYS A 56 0.80 -13.53 14.53
N ALA A 57 1.27 -14.40 13.65
CA ALA A 57 0.38 -15.20 12.82
C ALA A 57 -0.45 -16.20 13.65
N GLU A 58 -1.74 -16.30 13.38
CA GLU A 58 -2.60 -17.35 13.95
C GLU A 58 -2.42 -18.66 13.16
N ALA A 59 -1.51 -19.54 13.59
CA ALA A 59 -1.62 -20.98 13.30
C ALA A 59 -0.80 -21.82 14.30
N LYS A 60 -1.17 -23.11 14.39
CA LYS A 60 -0.65 -24.14 15.30
C LYS A 60 0.84 -24.54 15.12
N THR A 61 1.69 -23.75 14.47
CA THR A 61 3.10 -24.08 14.21
C THR A 61 4.04 -22.98 14.69
N GLU A 62 5.15 -23.37 15.31
CA GLU A 62 5.90 -22.57 16.30
C GLU A 62 6.69 -21.33 15.83
N LYS A 63 6.89 -21.10 14.53
CA LYS A 63 7.61 -19.90 14.06
C LYS A 63 7.00 -19.35 12.78
N LYS A 64 6.42 -18.16 12.86
CA LYS A 64 5.90 -17.41 11.72
C LYS A 64 6.31 -15.95 11.83
N PRO A 65 6.60 -15.27 10.71
CA PRO A 65 7.05 -13.89 10.72
C PRO A 65 5.97 -12.96 11.28
N ASP A 66 6.42 -11.98 12.07
CA ASP A 66 5.58 -10.91 12.60
C ASP A 66 5.13 -9.99 11.46
N ILE A 67 3.93 -9.42 11.61
CA ILE A 67 3.36 -8.48 10.65
C ILE A 67 3.14 -7.13 11.33
N VAL A 68 3.51 -6.05 10.65
CA VAL A 68 3.15 -4.68 11.00
C VAL A 68 2.36 -4.08 9.85
N PHE A 69 1.17 -3.58 10.14
CA PHE A 69 0.30 -2.93 9.18
C PHE A 69 -0.13 -1.57 9.72
N LYS A 70 0.16 -0.51 8.96
CA LYS A 70 -0.30 0.84 9.24
C LYS A 70 -1.21 1.28 8.12
N SER A 71 -2.27 1.99 8.49
CA SER A 71 -3.26 2.44 7.53
C SER A 71 -3.86 3.76 7.94
N LEU A 72 -4.07 4.64 6.96
CA LEU A 72 -4.76 5.91 7.13
C LEU A 72 -5.77 6.04 5.99
N LEU A 73 -7.05 5.99 6.34
CA LEU A 73 -8.11 6.25 5.37
C LEU A 73 -8.29 7.76 5.26
N LYS A 74 -8.08 8.32 4.08
CA LYS A 74 -8.31 9.73 3.77
C LYS A 74 -9.77 9.97 3.43
N GLU A 75 -10.20 11.23 3.54
CA GLU A 75 -11.49 11.65 3.01
C GLU A 75 -11.60 11.30 1.52
N THR A 76 -12.81 10.91 1.12
CA THR A 76 -13.07 10.37 -0.22
C THR A 76 -12.79 11.42 -1.30
N LYS A 77 -12.00 11.09 -2.32
CA LYS A 77 -11.89 11.92 -3.53
C LYS A 77 -12.85 11.35 -4.58
N GLY A 78 -13.84 12.14 -4.99
CA GLY A 78 -14.86 11.65 -5.93
C GLY A 78 -15.72 10.50 -5.39
N GLY A 79 -15.89 10.42 -4.06
CA GLY A 79 -16.70 9.38 -3.41
C GLY A 79 -16.02 8.02 -3.22
N VAL A 80 -14.76 7.87 -3.65
CA VAL A 80 -13.97 6.65 -3.40
C VAL A 80 -12.99 6.89 -2.25
N PRO A 81 -13.01 6.04 -1.20
CA PRO A 81 -12.04 6.13 -0.12
C PRO A 81 -10.60 5.90 -0.61
N VAL A 82 -9.67 6.72 -0.13
CA VAL A 82 -8.24 6.59 -0.44
C VAL A 82 -7.51 6.13 0.80
N LEU A 83 -6.71 5.06 0.69
CA LEU A 83 -5.96 4.48 1.77
C LEU A 83 -4.46 4.73 1.55
N ASN A 84 -3.81 5.40 2.49
CA ASN A 84 -2.37 5.33 2.64
C ASN A 84 -2.03 4.14 3.54
N TYR A 85 -1.12 3.27 3.12
CA TYR A 85 -0.75 2.09 3.88
C TYR A 85 0.75 1.86 3.93
N THR A 86 1.18 1.18 5.00
CA THR A 86 2.49 0.54 5.10
C THR A 86 2.29 -0.88 5.63
N PHE A 87 2.95 -1.83 5.01
CA PHE A 87 2.98 -3.23 5.40
C PHE A 87 4.43 -3.66 5.56
N GLU A 88 4.74 -4.35 6.63
CA GLU A 88 6.03 -4.95 6.90
C GLU A 88 5.82 -6.39 7.39
N LEU A 89 6.56 -7.32 6.79
CA LEU A 89 6.63 -8.71 7.20
C LEU A 89 8.06 -8.98 7.68
N ALA A 90 8.20 -9.26 8.97
CA ALA A 90 9.48 -9.52 9.59
C ALA A 90 10.18 -10.73 8.94
N GLY A 91 11.52 -10.70 8.93
CA GLY A 91 12.33 -11.86 8.54
C GLY A 91 12.90 -12.58 9.75
N GLU A 92 13.61 -13.67 9.48
CA GLU A 92 14.40 -14.37 10.50
C GLU A 92 15.60 -13.54 10.97
N GLU A 93 16.15 -12.70 10.07
CA GLU A 93 17.25 -11.79 10.37
C GLU A 93 16.70 -10.49 10.97
N ALA A 94 17.15 -10.16 12.18
CA ALA A 94 16.69 -8.98 12.90
C ALA A 94 16.91 -7.70 12.09
N GLY A 95 15.87 -6.88 11.95
CA GLY A 95 15.91 -5.62 11.20
C GLY A 95 15.88 -5.77 9.67
N LEU A 96 15.77 -6.99 9.13
CA LEU A 96 15.62 -7.23 7.70
C LEU A 96 14.24 -7.85 7.41
N PRO A 97 13.22 -7.03 7.12
CA PRO A 97 11.92 -7.57 6.75
C PRO A 97 12.04 -8.33 5.43
N VAL A 98 11.38 -9.49 5.35
CA VAL A 98 11.25 -10.26 4.09
C VAL A 98 10.60 -9.40 3.03
N MET A 99 9.62 -8.60 3.43
CA MET A 99 8.89 -7.70 2.56
C MET A 99 8.44 -6.47 3.34
N ARG A 100 8.66 -5.30 2.75
CA ARG A 100 8.03 -4.05 3.17
C ARG A 100 7.45 -3.35 1.95
N ALA A 101 6.21 -2.90 2.06
CA ALA A 101 5.55 -2.14 1.01
C ALA A 101 4.84 -0.92 1.60
N ALA A 102 4.88 0.21 0.90
CA ALA A 102 4.12 1.40 1.26
C ALA A 102 3.57 2.05 0.00
N SER A 103 2.30 2.44 0.01
CA SER A 103 1.70 3.18 -1.09
C SER A 103 0.39 3.84 -0.67
N GLU A 104 -0.23 4.53 -1.62
CA GLU A 104 -1.57 5.04 -1.52
C GLU A 104 -2.42 4.43 -2.63
N VAL A 105 -3.64 3.99 -2.31
CA VAL A 105 -4.56 3.33 -3.24
C VAL A 105 -5.98 3.80 -3.00
N ALA A 106 -6.77 3.93 -4.05
CA ALA A 106 -8.22 4.09 -3.94
C ALA A 106 -8.89 2.73 -3.77
N LEU A 107 -9.77 2.58 -2.79
CA LEU A 107 -10.42 1.31 -2.47
C LEU A 107 -11.92 1.41 -2.72
N VAL A 108 -12.42 0.58 -3.63
CA VAL A 108 -13.85 0.42 -3.87
C VAL A 108 -14.40 -0.62 -2.88
N PRO A 109 -15.40 -0.30 -2.04
CA PRO A 109 -15.96 -1.27 -1.10
C PRO A 109 -16.44 -2.57 -1.76
N GLY A 110 -16.08 -3.71 -1.16
CA GLY A 110 -16.34 -5.05 -1.66
C GLY A 110 -15.40 -5.52 -2.78
N LYS A 111 -14.43 -4.69 -3.20
CA LYS A 111 -13.38 -5.10 -4.14
C LYS A 111 -12.05 -5.31 -3.42
N LYS A 112 -11.50 -6.50 -3.59
CA LYS A 112 -10.16 -6.87 -3.14
C LYS A 112 -9.12 -6.43 -4.16
N ILE A 113 -8.06 -5.75 -3.71
CA ILE A 113 -6.92 -5.36 -4.55
C ILE A 113 -5.67 -6.15 -4.18
N LEU A 114 -4.81 -6.41 -5.16
CA LEU A 114 -3.46 -6.93 -4.94
C LEU A 114 -2.53 -5.75 -4.66
N ALA A 115 -2.37 -5.41 -3.39
CA ALA A 115 -1.64 -4.23 -2.96
C ALA A 115 -0.13 -4.36 -3.20
N ALA A 116 0.46 -5.53 -2.93
CA ALA A 116 1.88 -5.75 -3.19
C ALA A 116 2.26 -7.23 -3.40
N VAL A 117 3.37 -7.46 -4.11
CA VAL A 117 3.98 -8.77 -4.34
C VAL A 117 5.50 -8.64 -4.24
N TYR A 118 6.12 -9.49 -3.42
CA TYR A 118 7.56 -9.68 -3.36
C TYR A 118 7.87 -11.17 -3.14
N GLY A 119 8.65 -11.77 -4.03
CA GLY A 119 8.91 -13.21 -4.00
C GLY A 119 7.61 -14.03 -4.00
N PRO A 120 7.42 -14.99 -3.07
CA PRO A 120 6.21 -15.79 -3.02
C PRO A 120 5.03 -15.09 -2.31
N TRP A 121 5.28 -13.97 -1.63
CA TRP A 121 4.29 -13.25 -0.85
C TRP A 121 3.38 -12.40 -1.72
N ARG A 122 2.08 -12.49 -1.45
CA ARG A 122 1.04 -11.64 -2.04
C ARG A 122 0.28 -10.97 -0.92
N TYR A 123 0.13 -9.65 -1.03
CA TYR A 123 -0.52 -8.81 -0.04
C TYR A 123 -1.76 -8.16 -0.65
N TYR A 124 -2.90 -8.28 0.03
CA TYR A 124 -4.19 -7.82 -0.44
C TYR A 124 -4.85 -6.89 0.57
N LEU A 125 -5.62 -5.95 0.04
CA LEU A 125 -6.43 -4.99 0.80
C LEU A 125 -7.86 -4.99 0.28
N GLU A 126 -8.82 -4.86 1.18
CA GLU A 126 -10.24 -4.81 0.86
C GLU A 126 -10.96 -3.93 1.88
N LEU A 127 -11.74 -2.95 1.43
CA LEU A 127 -12.74 -2.31 2.29
C LEU A 127 -14.02 -3.14 2.23
N GLU A 128 -14.50 -3.63 3.36
CA GLU A 128 -15.76 -4.36 3.39
C GLU A 128 -16.95 -3.44 3.11
N GLY A 129 -18.02 -4.01 2.56
CA GLY A 129 -19.23 -3.29 2.20
C GLY A 129 -19.59 -3.46 0.73
N ARG A 130 -20.53 -2.62 0.26
CA ARG A 130 -20.98 -2.63 -1.14
C ARG A 130 -20.62 -1.31 -1.81
N ALA A 131 -20.06 -1.39 -3.02
CA ALA A 131 -19.79 -0.22 -3.83
C ALA A 131 -21.12 0.50 -4.16
N PRO A 132 -21.23 1.82 -3.94
CA PRO A 132 -22.43 2.56 -4.30
C PRO A 132 -22.62 2.67 -5.81
N LYS A 133 -21.53 2.73 -6.61
CA LYS A 133 -21.52 2.62 -8.07
C LYS A 133 -20.16 2.06 -8.57
N PRO A 134 -20.11 1.40 -9.74
CA PRO A 134 -18.85 1.11 -10.42
C PRO A 134 -18.17 2.43 -10.84
N GLY A 135 -16.88 2.55 -10.56
CA GLY A 135 -16.04 3.65 -11.03
C GLY A 135 -14.61 3.20 -11.17
N ASP A 136 -13.85 3.86 -12.05
CA ASP A 136 -12.40 3.74 -12.11
C ASP A 136 -11.82 4.37 -10.84
N ALA A 137 -11.06 3.58 -10.07
CA ALA A 137 -10.44 4.04 -8.84
C ALA A 137 -9.17 4.87 -9.13
N GLY A 138 -8.69 4.87 -10.38
CA GLY A 138 -7.48 5.55 -10.81
C GLY A 138 -6.21 4.86 -10.30
N ASN A 139 -6.32 3.57 -9.95
CA ASN A 139 -5.19 2.79 -9.49
C ASN A 139 -4.40 2.24 -10.68
N TYR A 140 -3.12 2.03 -10.45
CA TYR A 140 -2.23 1.32 -11.35
C TYR A 140 -1.57 0.17 -10.60
N GLN A 141 -1.50 -0.98 -11.25
CA GLN A 141 -0.61 -2.06 -10.87
C GLN A 141 0.74 -1.79 -11.52
N LEU A 142 1.70 -1.36 -10.71
CA LEU A 142 3.07 -1.11 -11.12
C LEU A 142 3.89 -2.39 -10.91
N SER A 143 4.64 -2.78 -11.91
CA SER A 143 5.55 -3.92 -11.86
C SER A 143 6.96 -3.46 -12.18
N ALA A 144 7.92 -3.93 -11.40
CA ALA A 144 9.34 -3.77 -11.68
C ALA A 144 10.02 -5.13 -11.54
N GLU A 145 11.01 -5.40 -12.38
CA GLU A 145 11.82 -6.61 -12.30
C GLU A 145 13.27 -6.20 -12.49
N LEU A 146 14.09 -6.37 -11.45
CA LEU A 146 15.53 -6.15 -11.54
C LEU A 146 16.21 -7.50 -11.80
N ALA A 147 16.89 -7.60 -12.94
CA ALA A 147 17.60 -8.79 -13.36
C ALA A 147 19.11 -8.49 -13.46
N CYS A 148 19.93 -9.22 -12.72
CA CYS A 148 21.39 -9.11 -12.69
C CYS A 148 22.02 -10.50 -12.87
N GLY A 149 22.57 -10.78 -14.05
CA GLY A 149 23.00 -12.13 -14.41
C GLY A 149 21.84 -13.14 -14.34
N GLN A 150 21.93 -14.12 -13.44
CA GLN A 150 20.88 -15.12 -13.19
C GLN A 150 19.87 -14.70 -12.12
N ALA A 151 20.15 -13.67 -11.34
CA ALA A 151 19.23 -13.18 -10.32
C ALA A 151 18.09 -12.39 -10.99
N VAL A 152 16.85 -12.74 -10.70
CA VAL A 152 15.64 -12.05 -11.19
C VAL A 152 14.73 -11.78 -10.02
N LEU A 153 14.47 -10.50 -9.73
CA LEU A 153 13.71 -10.08 -8.57
C LEU A 153 12.49 -9.28 -9.00
N PRO A 154 11.35 -9.96 -9.27
CA PRO A 154 10.12 -9.29 -9.66
C PRO A 154 9.37 -8.75 -8.44
N VAL A 155 8.85 -7.54 -8.59
CA VAL A 155 7.98 -6.88 -7.61
C VAL A 155 6.75 -6.32 -8.29
N ARG A 156 5.65 -6.29 -7.54
CA ARG A 156 4.44 -5.57 -7.95
C ARG A 156 3.89 -4.78 -6.79
N VAL A 157 3.37 -3.60 -7.07
CA VAL A 157 2.71 -2.76 -6.08
C VAL A 157 1.57 -2.00 -6.74
N ALA A 158 0.44 -1.90 -6.04
CA ALA A 158 -0.67 -1.07 -6.46
C ALA A 158 -0.46 0.35 -5.94
N ALA A 159 -0.70 1.34 -6.79
CA ALA A 159 -0.52 2.74 -6.48
C ALA A 159 -1.59 3.60 -7.16
N LEU A 160 -2.04 4.65 -6.47
CA LEU A 160 -2.84 5.71 -7.04
C LEU A 160 -1.96 6.59 -7.94
N LYS A 161 -2.54 7.12 -9.02
CA LYS A 161 -1.88 8.10 -9.87
C LYS A 161 -1.37 9.30 -9.05
N GLY A 162 -0.10 9.67 -9.24
CA GLY A 162 0.56 10.75 -8.50
C GLY A 162 1.08 10.35 -7.11
N SER A 163 0.89 9.10 -6.68
CA SER A 163 1.28 8.64 -5.36
C SER A 163 2.44 7.67 -5.43
N ARG A 164 3.46 7.90 -4.60
CA ARG A 164 4.67 7.06 -4.57
C ARG A 164 4.34 5.69 -3.98
N ALA A 165 4.89 4.66 -4.60
CA ALA A 165 4.86 3.29 -4.12
C ALA A 165 6.29 2.81 -3.88
N GLU A 166 6.53 2.26 -2.71
CA GLU A 166 7.82 1.75 -2.30
C GLU A 166 7.67 0.27 -1.95
N ILE A 167 8.60 -0.54 -2.43
CA ILE A 167 8.70 -1.93 -2.05
C ILE A 167 10.16 -2.28 -1.82
N SER A 168 10.42 -2.95 -0.72
CA SER A 168 11.71 -3.53 -0.43
C SER A 168 11.53 -4.94 0.07
N GLY A 169 12.57 -5.75 -0.10
CA GLY A 169 12.56 -7.08 0.45
C GLY A 169 13.95 -7.65 0.53
N PHE A 170 14.04 -8.70 1.32
CA PHE A 170 15.26 -9.41 1.63
C PHE A 170 15.09 -10.88 1.26
N SER A 171 16.13 -11.47 0.68
CA SER A 171 16.21 -12.90 0.41
C SER A 171 17.61 -13.43 0.70
N ALA A 172 17.69 -14.64 1.23
CA ALA A 172 18.94 -15.36 1.46
C ALA A 172 18.84 -16.72 0.76
N GLU A 173 19.03 -16.73 -0.57
CA GLU A 173 18.89 -17.93 -1.40
C GLU A 173 20.25 -18.34 -1.96
N GLY A 174 20.57 -19.64 -1.87
CA GLY A 174 21.83 -20.19 -2.38
C GLY A 174 23.08 -19.61 -1.73
N GLY A 175 22.99 -19.21 -0.44
CA GLY A 175 24.09 -18.63 0.31
C GLY A 175 24.36 -17.14 0.04
N LYS A 176 23.61 -16.50 -0.86
CA LYS A 176 23.73 -15.07 -1.18
C LYS A 176 22.64 -14.27 -0.50
N LYS A 177 23.02 -13.21 0.24
CA LYS A 177 22.09 -12.26 0.85
C LYS A 177 21.78 -11.13 -0.11
N ARG A 178 20.51 -10.94 -0.45
CA ARG A 178 20.07 -9.91 -1.38
C ARG A 178 19.06 -8.99 -0.74
N LYS A 179 19.25 -7.68 -0.93
CA LYS A 179 18.24 -6.68 -0.59
C LYS A 179 17.86 -5.89 -1.83
N LEU A 180 16.58 -5.89 -2.15
CA LEU A 180 16.02 -5.08 -3.21
C LEU A 180 15.28 -3.90 -2.60
N TYR A 181 15.43 -2.73 -3.20
CA TYR A 181 14.57 -1.58 -3.01
C TYR A 181 14.07 -1.10 -4.37
N VAL A 182 12.79 -0.78 -4.46
CA VAL A 182 12.16 -0.17 -5.63
C VAL A 182 11.21 0.94 -5.16
N SER A 183 11.34 2.12 -5.74
CA SER A 183 10.44 3.25 -5.62
C SER A 183 9.84 3.58 -6.98
N LEU A 184 8.52 3.63 -7.08
CA LEU A 184 7.77 3.88 -8.31
C LEU A 184 6.79 5.03 -8.08
N LEU A 185 6.77 6.01 -8.98
CA LEU A 185 5.86 7.15 -8.90
C LEU A 185 5.17 7.34 -10.26
N PRO A 186 3.90 6.90 -10.40
CA PRO A 186 3.11 7.12 -11.60
C PRO A 186 2.75 8.60 -11.71
N GLY A 187 3.04 9.21 -12.86
CA GLY A 187 2.80 10.62 -13.13
C GLY A 187 1.31 10.97 -13.19
N LEU A 188 0.99 12.24 -12.96
CA LEU A 188 -0.38 12.76 -13.00
C LEU A 188 -0.98 12.83 -14.41
N LYS A 189 -0.15 12.86 -15.45
CA LYS A 189 -0.57 12.99 -16.85
C LYS A 189 -0.37 11.68 -17.58
N GLU A 190 -1.34 11.34 -18.43
CA GLU A 190 -1.15 10.32 -19.46
C GLU A 190 -0.52 10.97 -20.69
N VAL A 191 0.45 10.29 -21.29
CA VAL A 191 1.18 10.75 -22.47
C VAL A 191 0.83 9.81 -23.62
N LYS A 192 0.03 10.26 -24.58
CA LYS A 192 -0.32 9.51 -25.81
C LYS A 192 -0.77 8.05 -25.56
N GLY A 193 -1.62 7.82 -24.55
CA GLY A 193 -2.09 6.48 -24.18
C GLY A 193 -1.12 5.69 -23.30
N GLY A 194 -0.05 6.32 -22.81
CA GLY A 194 0.88 5.79 -21.82
C GLY A 194 0.88 6.58 -20.51
N LEU A 195 1.62 6.06 -19.53
CA LEU A 195 1.83 6.60 -18.20
C LEU A 195 3.31 6.98 -18.06
N GLU A 196 3.59 8.23 -17.69
CA GLU A 196 4.94 8.58 -17.20
C GLU A 196 5.16 7.89 -15.85
N LEU A 197 6.28 7.19 -15.68
CA LEU A 197 6.69 6.56 -14.44
C LEU A 197 8.07 7.06 -14.04
N GLN A 198 8.18 7.71 -12.87
CA GLN A 198 9.48 7.94 -12.24
C GLN A 198 9.83 6.71 -11.41
N TYR A 199 11.07 6.25 -11.49
CA TYR A 199 11.50 5.04 -10.80
C TYR A 199 12.89 5.21 -10.19
N SER A 200 13.14 4.47 -9.12
CA SER A 200 14.46 4.20 -8.56
C SER A 200 14.48 2.76 -8.09
N ALA A 201 15.55 2.03 -8.38
CA ALA A 201 15.75 0.65 -7.95
C ALA A 201 17.20 0.43 -7.57
N ALA A 202 17.41 -0.35 -6.52
CA ALA A 202 18.72 -0.73 -6.03
C ALA A 202 18.71 -2.20 -5.57
N LEU A 203 19.74 -2.94 -5.96
CA LEU A 203 20.05 -4.27 -5.46
C LEU A 203 21.38 -4.21 -4.73
N THR A 204 21.39 -4.72 -3.50
CA THR A 204 22.63 -5.10 -2.84
C THR A 204 22.74 -6.61 -2.74
N GLU A 205 23.93 -7.15 -3.01
CA GLU A 205 24.31 -8.54 -2.78
C GLU A 205 25.45 -8.57 -1.75
N ASP A 206 25.27 -9.35 -0.68
CA ASP A 206 26.27 -9.53 0.39
C ASP A 206 26.82 -8.20 0.97
N GLY A 207 25.96 -7.18 0.99
CA GLY A 207 26.27 -5.83 1.47
C GLY A 207 26.88 -4.88 0.42
N ALA A 208 27.26 -5.37 -0.75
CA ALA A 208 27.78 -4.55 -1.86
C ALA A 208 26.67 -4.16 -2.84
N ALA A 209 26.80 -3.00 -3.48
CA ALA A 209 25.91 -2.59 -4.56
C ALA A 209 26.13 -3.51 -5.77
N ALA A 210 25.07 -4.19 -6.23
CA ALA A 210 25.12 -5.09 -7.37
C ALA A 210 24.44 -4.50 -8.61
N GLY A 211 23.45 -3.63 -8.43
CA GLY A 211 22.79 -2.94 -9.53
C GLY A 211 21.95 -1.77 -9.03
N ALA A 212 21.85 -0.72 -9.84
CA ALA A 212 21.03 0.44 -9.56
C ALA A 212 20.53 1.08 -10.85
N ALA A 213 19.31 1.59 -10.82
CA ALA A 213 18.74 2.36 -11.91
C ALA A 213 17.77 3.39 -11.36
N GLU A 214 17.83 4.60 -11.90
CA GLU A 214 16.84 5.63 -11.62
C GLU A 214 16.54 6.43 -12.89
N GLY A 215 15.35 7.03 -12.94
CA GLY A 215 14.98 7.88 -14.06
C GLY A 215 13.49 8.00 -14.26
N LYS A 216 13.12 8.33 -15.50
CA LYS A 216 11.74 8.44 -15.96
C LYS A 216 11.54 7.56 -17.18
N ALA A 217 10.41 6.87 -17.23
CA ALA A 217 10.02 6.04 -18.36
C ALA A 217 8.60 6.40 -18.79
N GLU A 218 8.38 6.59 -20.09
CA GLU A 218 7.04 6.62 -20.66
C GLU A 218 6.62 5.17 -20.95
N LEU A 219 5.60 4.70 -20.24
CA LEU A 219 5.10 3.33 -20.33
C LEU A 219 3.77 3.32 -21.09
N LEU A 220 3.72 2.66 -22.24
CA LEU A 220 2.43 2.30 -22.83
C LEU A 220 1.76 1.24 -21.93
N THR A 221 0.48 1.44 -21.60
CA THR A 221 -0.25 0.56 -20.67
C THR A 221 -0.16 -0.89 -21.11
N GLY A 222 0.25 -1.77 -20.20
CA GLY A 222 0.42 -3.20 -20.46
C GLY A 222 1.74 -3.60 -21.13
N LEU A 223 2.50 -2.67 -21.69
CA LEU A 223 3.79 -2.95 -22.32
C LEU A 223 4.94 -2.87 -21.33
N LEU A 224 5.97 -3.68 -21.61
CA LEU A 224 7.19 -3.74 -20.83
C LEU A 224 8.20 -2.73 -21.39
N LYS A 225 8.85 -1.97 -20.52
CA LYS A 225 10.01 -1.13 -20.85
C LYS A 225 11.21 -1.61 -20.07
N THR A 226 12.31 -1.91 -20.75
CA THR A 226 13.55 -2.33 -20.10
C THR A 226 14.60 -1.24 -20.25
N VAL A 227 15.36 -0.98 -19.18
CA VAL A 227 16.46 -0.02 -19.14
C VAL A 227 17.68 -0.61 -18.40
N PRO A 228 18.91 -0.17 -18.71
CA PRO A 228 20.12 -0.63 -18.01
C PRO A 228 20.09 -0.27 -16.52
N ALA A 229 20.74 -1.11 -15.69
CA ALA A 229 20.78 -0.94 -14.23
C ALA A 229 22.17 -1.24 -13.62
N GLY A 230 23.24 -0.93 -14.35
CA GLY A 230 24.63 -1.28 -14.00
C GLY A 230 25.18 -2.39 -14.89
N GLU A 231 26.39 -2.85 -14.58
CA GLU A 231 27.07 -3.90 -15.33
C GLU A 231 26.31 -5.23 -15.21
N ASN A 232 25.91 -5.83 -16.35
CA ASN A 232 25.11 -7.05 -16.42
C ASN A 232 23.74 -6.99 -15.72
N CYS A 233 23.21 -5.79 -15.46
CA CYS A 233 21.92 -5.57 -14.81
C CYS A 233 20.95 -4.79 -15.72
N LYS A 234 19.67 -5.17 -15.66
CA LYS A 234 18.57 -4.49 -16.33
C LYS A 234 17.35 -4.41 -15.42
N ILE A 235 16.61 -3.32 -15.49
CA ILE A 235 15.30 -3.21 -14.87
C ILE A 235 14.22 -3.19 -15.95
N SER A 236 13.19 -3.99 -15.76
CA SER A 236 12.00 -4.02 -16.61
C SER A 236 10.81 -3.45 -15.84
N LEU A 237 10.09 -2.52 -16.45
CA LEU A 237 9.01 -1.74 -15.86
C LEU A 237 7.72 -1.95 -16.65
N LYS A 238 6.59 -2.08 -15.97
CA LYS A 238 5.26 -2.19 -16.58
C LYS A 238 4.20 -1.56 -15.68
N ALA A 239 3.19 -0.95 -16.29
CA ALA A 239 2.02 -0.41 -15.59
C ALA A 239 0.73 -0.87 -16.25
N VAL A 240 -0.29 -1.17 -15.45
CA VAL A 240 -1.65 -1.54 -15.89
C VAL A 240 -2.67 -0.84 -15.00
N GLY A 241 -3.57 -0.02 -15.57
CA GLY A 241 -4.65 0.63 -14.82
C GLY A 241 -5.77 -0.35 -14.44
N PHE A 242 -6.42 -0.15 -13.28
CA PHE A 242 -7.54 -0.98 -12.81
C PHE A 242 -8.48 -0.28 -11.81
#